data_AF-A0A921B9Q6-F1
#
_entry.id   AF-A0A921B9Q6-F1
#
_cell.length_a   1.000
_cell.length_b   1.000
_cell.length_c   1.000
_cell.angle_alpha   90.00
_cell.angle_beta   90.00
_cell.angle_gamma   90.00
#
_symmetry.space_group_name_H-M   'P 1'
#
loop_
_entity.id
_entity.type
_entity.pdbx_description
1 polymer ?
#
loop_
_entity_poly.entity_id
_entity_poly.type
_entity_poly.pdbx_seq_one_letter_code
_entity_poly.pdbx_strand_id
1 'polypeptide(L)'
;MRDNLLVSGFEIPVTGSFFESDDFVVGRIDPESILEAIEKIGARVDCDGVFVSCTNLRVASIIETAEARLGKTRHLKNHALAWHLLRLAGIKGLPGKNLESFPGQLNELMDNQPSK
;
A
#
# COMPACT_ATOMS: atom_id res chain seq x y z
N MET A 1 -7.65 -6.83 12.11
CA MET A 1 -7.35 -6.50 10.69
C MET A 1 -7.35 -7.75 9.82
N ARG A 2 -6.44 -8.71 10.08
CA ARG A 2 -6.42 -10.01 9.39
C ARG A 2 -7.78 -10.69 9.40
N ASP A 3 -8.42 -10.75 10.58
CA ASP A 3 -9.71 -11.42 10.73
C ASP A 3 -10.80 -10.79 9.87
N ASN A 4 -10.83 -9.46 9.76
CA ASN A 4 -11.78 -8.77 8.89
C ASN A 4 -11.56 -9.13 7.41
N LEU A 5 -10.29 -9.28 6.97
CA LEU A 5 -9.99 -9.69 5.60
C LEU A 5 -10.40 -11.15 5.35
N LEU A 6 -10.15 -12.05 6.32
CA LEU A 6 -10.61 -13.43 6.25
C LEU A 6 -12.13 -13.52 6.14
N VAL A 7 -12.87 -12.75 6.96
CA VAL A 7 -14.33 -12.67 6.92
C VAL A 7 -14.84 -12.08 5.59
N SER A 8 -14.09 -11.16 4.97
CA SER A 8 -14.39 -10.63 3.63
C SER A 8 -14.04 -11.59 2.48
N GLY A 9 -13.53 -12.80 2.77
CA GLY A 9 -13.25 -13.83 1.78
C GLY A 9 -11.85 -13.79 1.17
N PHE A 10 -10.91 -13.03 1.75
CA PHE A 10 -9.51 -13.05 1.33
C PHE A 10 -8.74 -14.16 2.04
N GLU A 11 -7.86 -14.86 1.30
CA GLU A 11 -6.89 -15.75 1.91
C GLU A 11 -5.65 -14.98 2.39
N ILE A 12 -5.26 -15.21 3.65
CA ILE A 12 -4.09 -14.56 4.26
C ILE A 12 -3.11 -15.65 4.71
N PRO A 13 -2.28 -16.19 3.81
CA PRO A 13 -1.38 -17.31 4.12
C PRO A 13 -0.24 -16.91 5.06
N VAL A 14 0.14 -15.63 5.05
CA VAL A 14 1.25 -15.10 5.85
C VAL A 14 0.96 -13.68 6.34
N THR A 15 1.49 -13.35 7.51
CA THR A 15 1.49 -12.00 8.05
C THR A 15 2.86 -11.67 8.60
N GLY A 16 3.32 -10.44 8.42
CA GLY A 16 4.53 -9.90 9.05
C GLY A 16 4.24 -8.59 9.77
N SER A 17 5.07 -8.28 10.75
CA SER A 17 5.01 -7.04 11.53
C SER A 17 6.42 -6.68 11.99
N PHE A 18 6.70 -5.39 12.12
CA PHE A 18 7.90 -4.89 12.81
C PHE A 18 7.76 -4.99 14.33
N PHE A 19 6.57 -5.33 14.84
CA PHE A 19 6.24 -5.43 16.27
C PHE A 19 6.61 -4.19 17.09
N GLU A 20 6.67 -3.03 16.43
CA GLU A 20 6.93 -1.75 17.07
C GLU A 20 5.60 -1.13 17.52
N SER A 21 5.56 -0.71 18.78
CA SER A 21 4.39 -0.12 19.43
C SER A 21 4.43 1.40 19.50
N ASP A 22 5.62 2.01 19.36
CA ASP A 22 5.78 3.45 19.33
C ASP A 22 5.60 3.99 17.91
N ASP A 23 4.50 4.71 17.68
CA ASP A 23 4.21 5.33 16.39
C ASP A 23 5.34 6.26 15.90
N PHE A 24 6.05 6.96 16.79
CA PHE A 24 7.18 7.81 16.38
C PHE A 24 8.35 6.99 15.83
N VAL A 25 8.56 5.78 16.34
CA VAL A 25 9.57 4.85 15.81
C VAL A 25 9.07 4.28 14.49
N VAL A 26 7.81 3.85 14.42
CA VAL A 26 7.19 3.34 13.19
C VAL A 26 7.33 4.33 12.02
N GLY A 27 7.08 5.62 12.25
CA GLY A 27 7.21 6.65 11.22
C GLY A 27 8.65 6.91 10.74
N ARG A 28 9.64 6.43 11.49
CA ARG A 28 11.07 6.55 11.18
C ARG A 28 11.69 5.26 10.67
N ILE A 29 10.92 4.17 10.58
CA ILE A 29 11.40 2.93 9.95
C ILE A 29 11.90 3.27 8.55
N ASP A 30 13.10 2.75 8.25
CA ASP A 30 13.79 3.01 7.00
C ASP A 30 13.00 2.44 5.81
N PRO A 31 12.85 3.21 4.70
CA PRO A 31 12.13 2.73 3.52
C PRO A 31 12.70 1.43 2.92
N GLU A 32 14.01 1.20 2.94
CA GLU A 32 14.59 -0.05 2.43
C GLU A 32 14.21 -1.22 3.33
N SER A 33 14.19 -1.02 4.65
CA SER A 33 13.75 -2.05 5.60
C SER A 33 12.28 -2.45 5.36
N ILE A 34 11.43 -1.48 5.02
CA ILE A 34 10.03 -1.76 4.65
C ILE A 34 9.97 -2.52 3.32
N LEU A 35 10.77 -2.11 2.33
CA LEU A 35 10.84 -2.76 1.03
C LEU A 35 11.25 -4.23 1.16
N GLU A 36 12.34 -4.52 1.88
CA GLU A 36 12.82 -5.87 2.18
C GLU A 36 11.75 -6.71 2.89
N ALA A 37 11.06 -6.14 3.89
CA ALA A 37 10.00 -6.85 4.60
C ALA A 37 8.86 -7.24 3.67
N ILE A 38 8.45 -6.34 2.77
CA ILE A 38 7.39 -6.64 1.82
C ILE A 38 7.86 -7.67 0.78
N GLU A 39 9.08 -7.56 0.28
CA GLU A 39 9.65 -8.52 -0.66
C GLU A 39 9.70 -9.92 -0.07
N LYS A 40 10.17 -10.05 1.17
CA LYS A 40 10.24 -11.31 1.88
C LYS A 40 8.87 -12.00 2.01
N ILE A 41 7.81 -11.23 2.24
CA ILE A 41 6.44 -11.75 2.35
C ILE A 41 5.86 -12.06 0.96
N GLY A 42 6.05 -11.15 0.01
CA GLY A 42 5.48 -11.23 -1.33
C GLY A 42 6.17 -12.22 -2.27
N ALA A 43 7.41 -12.63 -1.97
CA ALA A 43 8.15 -13.64 -2.72
C ALA A 43 7.53 -15.04 -2.62
N ARG A 44 6.61 -15.29 -1.70
CA ARG A 44 5.94 -16.57 -1.60
C ARG A 44 5.03 -16.82 -2.80
N VAL A 45 5.00 -18.06 -3.27
CA VAL A 45 4.21 -18.48 -4.44
C VAL A 45 2.70 -18.48 -4.20
N ASP A 46 2.28 -18.58 -2.93
CA ASP A 46 0.88 -18.60 -2.49
C ASP A 46 0.31 -17.19 -2.21
N CYS A 47 1.05 -16.14 -2.57
CA CYS A 47 0.62 -14.75 -2.39
C CYS A 47 0.41 -14.08 -3.75
N ASP A 48 -0.79 -13.58 -4.03
CA ASP A 48 -1.06 -12.76 -5.23
C ASP A 48 -0.61 -11.30 -5.07
N GLY A 49 -0.44 -10.84 -3.83
CA GLY A 49 -0.05 -9.48 -3.51
C GLY A 49 0.27 -9.30 -2.04
N VAL A 50 0.71 -8.09 -1.68
CA VAL A 50 0.95 -7.71 -0.27
C VAL A 50 0.12 -6.49 0.09
N PHE A 51 -0.58 -6.60 1.22
CA PHE A 51 -1.36 -5.52 1.80
C PHE A 51 -0.64 -4.91 3.00
N VAL A 52 -0.36 -3.61 2.95
CA VAL A 52 0.31 -2.89 4.04
C VAL A 52 -0.70 -2.00 4.78
N SER A 53 -0.82 -2.21 6.10
CA SER A 53 -1.92 -1.66 6.89
C SER A 53 -1.55 -0.60 7.92
N CYS A 54 -0.26 -0.27 8.09
CA CYS A 54 0.15 0.71 9.09
C CYS A 54 -0.01 2.12 8.51
N THR A 55 -0.79 2.96 9.19
CA THR A 55 -1.09 4.34 8.77
C THR A 55 0.11 5.26 8.86
N ASN A 56 1.08 4.96 9.74
CA ASN A 56 2.26 5.79 9.97
C ASN A 56 3.51 5.32 9.19
N LEU A 57 3.40 4.22 8.44
CA LEU A 57 4.52 3.66 7.68
C LEU A 57 4.66 4.37 6.34
N ARG A 58 5.84 4.92 6.06
CA ARG A 58 6.13 5.71 4.85
C ARG A 58 6.43 4.81 3.66
N VAL A 59 5.40 4.15 3.14
CA VAL A 59 5.54 3.17 2.07
C VAL A 59 5.38 3.79 0.68
N ALA A 60 4.73 4.96 0.58
CA ALA A 60 4.39 5.60 -0.70
C ALA A 60 5.59 5.67 -1.69
N SER A 61 6.74 6.14 -1.20
CA SER A 61 7.95 6.35 -2.02
C SER A 61 8.60 5.07 -2.53
N ILE A 62 8.26 3.90 -1.99
CA ILE A 62 8.89 2.62 -2.37
C ILE A 62 7.96 1.69 -3.15
N ILE A 63 6.67 2.04 -3.34
CA ILE A 63 5.65 1.16 -3.97
C ILE A 63 6.02 0.75 -5.39
N GLU A 64 6.52 1.67 -6.20
CA GLU A 64 6.84 1.37 -7.60
C GLU A 64 8.01 0.40 -7.71
N THR A 65 9.08 0.65 -6.96
CA THR A 65 10.23 -0.27 -6.84
C THR A 65 9.79 -1.65 -6.40
N ALA A 66 8.92 -1.67 -5.41
CA ALA A 66 8.30 -2.82 -4.82
C ALA A 66 7.46 -3.69 -5.79
N GLU A 67 6.62 -3.05 -6.61
CA GLU A 67 5.81 -3.70 -7.63
C GLU A 67 6.69 -4.21 -8.77
N ALA A 68 7.66 -3.41 -9.21
CA ALA A 68 8.60 -3.78 -10.25
C ALA A 68 9.43 -5.02 -9.86
N ARG A 69 9.86 -5.12 -8.60
CA ARG A 69 10.66 -6.25 -8.09
C ARG A 69 9.83 -7.52 -7.88
N LEU A 70 8.58 -7.41 -7.44
CA LEU A 70 7.74 -8.59 -7.17
C LEU A 70 6.93 -9.06 -8.38
N GLY A 71 6.68 -8.19 -9.38
CA GLY A 71 5.74 -8.47 -10.46
C GLY A 71 4.30 -8.71 -9.98
N LYS A 72 3.98 -8.31 -8.75
CA LYS A 72 2.69 -8.52 -8.07
C LYS A 72 2.12 -7.20 -7.59
N THR A 73 0.81 -7.04 -7.72
CA THR A 73 0.09 -5.81 -7.31
C THR A 73 0.15 -5.63 -5.79
N ARG A 74 0.38 -4.38 -5.34
CA ARG A 74 0.32 -4.05 -3.90
C ARG A 74 -0.82 -3.11 -3.58
N HIS A 75 -1.46 -3.34 -2.44
CA HIS A 75 -2.55 -2.51 -1.95
C HIS A 75 -2.19 -1.90 -0.59
N LEU A 76 -2.29 -0.58 -0.46
CA LEU A 76 -2.10 0.10 0.82
C LEU A 76 -3.44 0.59 1.34
N LYS A 77 -3.63 0.54 2.67
CA LYS A 77 -4.85 1.07 3.31
C LYS A 77 -5.17 2.50 2.91
N ASN A 78 -4.19 3.38 2.99
CA ASN A 78 -4.40 4.81 2.71
C ASN A 78 -4.73 5.03 1.22
N HIS A 79 -4.20 4.21 0.32
CA HIS A 79 -4.49 4.29 -1.11
C HIS A 79 -5.89 3.73 -1.42
N ALA A 80 -6.27 2.61 -0.80
CA ALA A 80 -7.60 2.05 -0.91
C ALA A 80 -8.67 3.00 -0.36
N LEU A 81 -8.37 3.69 0.75
CA LEU A 81 -9.25 4.71 1.32
C LEU A 81 -9.35 5.94 0.42
N ALA A 82 -8.23 6.48 -0.06
CA ALA A 82 -8.23 7.60 -0.99
C ALA A 82 -9.02 7.28 -2.27
N TRP A 83 -8.83 6.10 -2.85
CA TRP A 83 -9.61 5.60 -3.98
C TRP A 83 -11.10 5.54 -3.69
N HIS A 84 -11.47 4.99 -2.53
CA HIS A 84 -12.86 4.86 -2.14
C HIS A 84 -13.53 6.22 -1.94
N LEU A 85 -12.83 7.17 -1.29
CA LEU A 85 -13.31 8.53 -1.09
C LEU A 85 -13.50 9.27 -2.43
N LEU A 86 -12.58 9.11 -3.38
CA LEU A 86 -12.69 9.70 -4.72
C LEU A 86 -13.90 9.16 -5.48
N ARG A 87 -14.18 7.85 -5.39
CA ARG A 87 -15.40 7.26 -5.94
C ARG A 87 -16.67 7.79 -5.30
N LEU A 88 -16.70 7.91 -3.96
CA LEU A 88 -17.84 8.49 -3.24
C LEU A 88 -18.07 9.96 -3.59
N ALA A 89 -17.01 10.71 -3.88
CA ALA A 89 -17.08 12.10 -4.34
C ALA A 89 -17.47 12.24 -5.83
N GLY A 90 -17.70 11.13 -6.54
CA GLY A 90 -18.03 11.13 -7.97
C GLY A 90 -16.86 11.44 -8.90
N ILE A 91 -15.62 11.46 -8.37
CA ILE A 91 -14.40 11.73 -9.14
C ILE A 91 -13.98 10.44 -9.82
N LYS A 92 -14.07 10.39 -11.16
CA LYS A 92 -13.81 9.18 -11.97
C LYS A 92 -12.33 8.94 -12.31
N GLY A 93 -11.44 9.82 -11.88
CA GLY A 93 -10.01 9.79 -12.18
C GLY A 93 -9.45 11.20 -12.31
N LEU A 94 -8.15 11.29 -12.61
CA LEU A 94 -7.49 12.54 -12.99
C LEU A 94 -7.84 12.91 -14.44
N PRO A 95 -7.71 14.18 -14.86
CA PRO A 95 -7.85 14.56 -16.26
C PRO A 95 -6.96 13.69 -17.15
N GLY A 96 -7.56 12.94 -18.08
CA GLY A 96 -6.86 12.05 -19.01
C GLY A 96 -6.50 10.65 -18.50
N LYS A 97 -6.98 10.25 -17.30
CA LYS A 97 -6.53 9.02 -16.62
C LYS A 97 -7.69 8.33 -15.89
N ASN A 98 -7.94 7.06 -16.20
CA ASN A 98 -9.08 6.30 -15.66
C ASN A 98 -8.76 5.65 -14.30
N LEU A 99 -9.76 5.54 -13.41
CA LEU A 99 -9.66 4.96 -12.05
C LEU A 99 -9.17 3.51 -11.98
N GLU A 100 -9.13 2.79 -13.10
CA GLU A 100 -8.71 1.37 -13.12
C GLU A 100 -7.20 1.19 -13.03
N SER A 101 -6.41 2.23 -13.34
CA SER A 101 -4.94 2.25 -13.25
C SER A 101 -4.44 2.82 -11.91
N PHE A 102 -5.20 2.62 -10.83
CA PHE A 102 -5.09 3.41 -9.60
C PHE A 102 -3.82 3.28 -8.74
N PRO A 103 -3.04 2.19 -8.76
CA PRO A 103 -1.81 2.15 -7.97
C PRO A 103 -0.80 3.21 -8.41
N GLY A 104 -0.59 3.38 -9.73
CA GLY A 104 0.41 4.32 -10.27
C GLY A 104 0.00 5.80 -10.26
N GLN A 105 -1.30 6.08 -10.22
CA GLN A 105 -1.81 7.47 -10.31
C GLN A 105 -1.85 8.20 -8.97
N LEU A 106 -1.88 7.46 -7.86
CA LEU A 106 -1.93 8.08 -6.54
C LEU A 106 -0.58 8.68 -6.14
N ASN A 107 0.52 8.05 -6.55
CA ASN A 107 1.87 8.57 -6.29
C ASN A 107 2.08 9.94 -6.94
N GLU A 108 1.73 10.10 -8.22
CA GLU A 108 1.79 11.40 -8.92
C GLU A 108 0.92 12.49 -8.25
N LEU A 109 -0.22 12.10 -7.66
CA LEU A 109 -1.12 13.01 -6.94
C LEU A 109 -0.60 13.42 -5.56
N MET A 110 0.08 12.50 -4.88
CA MET A 110 0.67 12.71 -3.56
C MET A 110 2.00 13.47 -3.65
N ASP A 111 2.81 13.20 -4.67
CA ASP A 111 4.11 13.88 -4.91
C ASP A 111 3.93 15.32 -5.43
N ASN A 112 2.80 15.64 -6.07
CA ASN A 112 2.47 17.01 -6.51
C ASN A 112 1.76 17.87 -5.43
N GLN A 113 1.70 17.41 -4.18
CA GLN A 113 1.21 18.27 -3.10
C GLN A 113 2.31 19.27 -2.70
N PRO A 114 2.05 20.59 -2.73
CA PRO A 114 3.04 21.57 -2.32
C PRO A 114 3.40 21.33 -0.85
N SER A 115 4.71 21.22 -0.58
CA SER A 115 5.26 21.19 0.76
C SER A 115 4.77 22.43 1.52
N LYS A 116 3.98 22.23 2.58
CA LYS A 116 3.73 23.28 3.56
C LYS A 116 4.97 23.54 4.39
#